data_AF-A0A952XJG7-F1
#
_entry.id   AF-A0A952XJG7-F1
#
_cell.length_a   1.000
_cell.length_b   1.000
_cell.length_c   1.000
_cell.angle_alpha   90.00
_cell.angle_beta   90.00
_cell.angle_gamma   90.00
#
_symmetry.space_group_name_H-M   'P 1'
#
loop_
_entity.id
_entity.type
_entity.pdbx_description
1 polymer ?
#
loop_
_entity_poly.entity_id
_entity_poly.type
_entity_poly.pdbx_seq_one_letter_code
_entity_poly.pdbx_strand_id
1 'polypeptide(L)'
;MYALHDKDEFAAFRPEAEPADYCSREGAAVLKAKIEAYWAARGQHVTVLLHNVGFHPAIRAARFDVRSDMINGMPRTGAGKPAAPTEEVFIDDFDEGDLIID
;
A
#
# COMPACT_ATOMS: atom_id res chain seq x y z
N MET A 1 -36.84 -48.49 -11.70
CA MET A 1 -35.37 -48.28 -11.74
C MET A 1 -35.13 -46.84 -12.16
N TYR A 2 -35.09 -45.90 -11.20
CA TYR A 2 -34.79 -44.50 -11.51
C TYR A 2 -33.28 -44.34 -11.61
N ALA A 3 -32.81 -43.82 -12.75
CA ALA A 3 -31.41 -43.55 -13.00
C ALA A 3 -30.87 -42.56 -11.96
N LEU A 4 -29.72 -42.92 -11.39
CA LEU A 4 -28.95 -42.06 -10.50
C LEU A 4 -28.58 -40.81 -11.29
N HIS A 5 -29.09 -39.66 -10.85
CA HIS A 5 -28.68 -38.36 -11.37
C HIS A 5 -27.15 -38.22 -11.21
N ASP A 6 -26.51 -37.77 -12.29
CA ASP A 6 -25.09 -37.46 -12.37
C ASP A 6 -24.67 -36.58 -11.18
N LYS A 7 -23.74 -37.10 -10.38
CA LYS A 7 -23.15 -36.40 -9.23
C LYS A 7 -22.09 -35.36 -9.65
N ASP A 8 -21.90 -35.17 -10.96
CA ASP A 8 -20.85 -34.34 -11.53
C ASP A 8 -21.29 -32.89 -11.80
N GLU A 9 -22.58 -32.56 -11.65
CA GLU A 9 -23.08 -31.19 -11.89
C GLU A 9 -22.65 -30.19 -10.79
N PHE A 10 -22.30 -30.67 -9.60
CA PHE A 10 -21.81 -29.83 -8.49
C PHE A 10 -20.30 -29.57 -8.53
N ALA A 11 -19.57 -30.17 -9.47
CA ALA A 11 -18.11 -29.99 -9.62
C ALA A 11 -17.72 -28.72 -10.38
N ALA A 12 -18.67 -27.93 -10.86
CA ALA A 12 -18.43 -26.73 -11.66
C ALA A 12 -18.27 -25.43 -10.83
N PHE A 13 -18.31 -25.48 -9.50
CA PHE A 13 -17.85 -24.36 -8.68
C PHE A 13 -16.32 -24.35 -8.68
N ARG A 14 -15.74 -23.78 -9.74
CA ARG A 14 -14.35 -23.34 -9.70
C ARG A 14 -14.25 -22.37 -8.54
N PRO A 15 -13.43 -22.61 -7.50
CA PRO A 15 -13.14 -21.56 -6.54
C PRO A 15 -12.43 -20.48 -7.35
N GLU A 16 -13.17 -19.43 -7.71
CA GLU A 16 -12.58 -18.18 -8.16
C GLU A 16 -11.46 -17.88 -7.17
N ALA A 17 -10.24 -17.67 -7.70
CA ALA A 17 -9.04 -17.48 -6.91
C ALA A 17 -9.38 -16.61 -5.70
N GLU A 18 -9.08 -17.12 -4.50
CA GLU A 18 -9.43 -16.44 -3.24
C GLU A 18 -9.14 -14.94 -3.38
N PRO A 19 -10.08 -14.07 -2.98
CA PRO A 19 -9.96 -12.63 -3.20
C PRO A 19 -8.61 -12.17 -2.65
N ALA A 20 -7.79 -11.60 -3.53
CA ALA A 20 -6.43 -11.21 -3.17
C ALA A 20 -6.46 -10.23 -1.98
N ASP A 21 -5.77 -10.60 -0.89
CA ASP A 21 -5.63 -9.74 0.28
C ASP A 21 -4.61 -8.63 -0.02
N TYR A 22 -5.09 -7.39 -0.10
CA TYR A 22 -4.27 -6.19 -0.27
C TYR A 22 -4.13 -5.35 1.00
N CYS A 23 -4.73 -5.80 2.11
CA CYS A 23 -4.72 -5.08 3.39
C CYS A 23 -3.56 -5.51 4.29
N SER A 24 -2.98 -6.69 4.04
CA SER A 24 -1.70 -7.11 4.65
C SER A 24 -0.52 -6.31 4.11
N ARG A 25 0.59 -6.31 4.87
CA ARG A 25 1.83 -5.64 4.46
C ARG A 25 2.34 -6.14 3.10
N GLU A 26 2.31 -7.45 2.92
CA GLU A 26 2.77 -8.13 1.70
C GLU A 26 1.84 -7.85 0.53
N GLY A 27 0.52 -7.96 0.75
CA GLY A 27 -0.50 -7.62 -0.23
C GLY A 27 -0.39 -6.17 -0.73
N ALA A 28 -0.25 -5.23 0.21
CA ALA A 28 -0.08 -3.82 -0.11
C ALA A 28 1.24 -3.55 -0.86
N ALA A 29 2.33 -4.25 -0.51
CA ALA A 29 3.60 -4.15 -1.22
C ALA A 29 3.52 -4.67 -2.66
N VAL A 30 2.81 -5.79 -2.88
CA VAL A 30 2.55 -6.31 -4.23
C VAL A 30 1.71 -5.33 -5.04
N LEU A 31 0.67 -4.73 -4.43
CA LEU A 31 -0.15 -3.73 -5.10
C LEU A 31 0.65 -2.47 -5.46
N LYS A 32 1.47 -1.97 -4.54
CA LYS A 32 2.42 -0.88 -4.78
C LYS A 32 3.28 -1.16 -6.03
N ALA A 33 3.95 -2.31 -6.05
CA ALA A 33 4.85 -2.67 -7.15
C ALA A 33 4.12 -2.77 -8.50
N LYS A 34 2.89 -3.29 -8.51
CA LYS A 34 2.05 -3.35 -9.72
C LYS A 34 1.73 -1.96 -10.27
N ILE A 35 1.37 -1.01 -9.41
CA ILE A 35 1.05 0.37 -9.80
C ILE A 35 2.28 1.07 -10.39
N GLU A 36 3.43 0.97 -9.70
CA GLU A 36 4.68 1.58 -10.16
C GLU A 36 5.14 0.97 -11.49
N ALA A 37 5.11 -0.35 -11.63
CA ALA A 37 5.49 -1.04 -12.87
C ALA A 37 4.58 -0.67 -14.05
N TYR A 38 3.26 -0.51 -13.81
CA TYR A 38 2.30 -0.13 -14.84
C TYR A 38 2.62 1.22 -15.48
N TRP A 39 2.98 2.22 -14.67
CA TRP A 39 3.35 3.55 -15.16
C TRP A 39 4.77 3.60 -15.71
N ALA A 40 5.71 2.88 -15.08
CA ALA A 40 7.08 2.78 -15.58
C ALA A 40 7.14 2.22 -17.00
N ALA A 41 6.31 1.21 -17.31
CA ALA A 41 6.19 0.65 -18.66
C ALA A 41 5.69 1.68 -19.70
N ARG A 42 5.10 2.79 -19.26
CA ARG A 42 4.61 3.91 -20.08
C ARG A 42 5.53 5.14 -20.02
N GLY A 43 6.71 5.00 -19.42
CA GLY A 43 7.69 6.08 -19.29
C GLY A 43 7.31 7.15 -18.27
N GLN A 44 6.37 6.85 -17.37
CA GLN A 44 5.95 7.76 -16.31
C GLN A 44 6.34 7.22 -14.95
N HIS A 45 6.76 8.10 -14.05
CA HIS A 45 7.11 7.73 -12.69
C HIS A 45 6.02 8.21 -11.74
N VAL A 46 5.65 7.35 -10.80
CA VAL A 46 4.72 7.63 -9.71
C VAL A 46 5.34 7.16 -8.41
N THR A 47 5.06 7.87 -7.33
CA THR A 47 5.53 7.48 -5.99
C THR A 47 4.37 6.87 -5.24
N VAL A 48 4.55 5.63 -4.79
CA VAL A 48 3.56 4.93 -3.98
C VAL A 48 4.15 4.56 -2.63
N LEU A 49 3.49 4.97 -1.55
CA LEU A 49 3.90 4.77 -0.18
C LEU A 49 2.96 3.80 0.53
N LEU A 50 3.55 2.97 1.40
CA LEU A 50 2.80 2.08 2.30
C LEU A 50 2.67 2.76 3.66
N HIS A 51 1.45 2.86 4.14
CA HIS A 51 1.15 3.50 5.41
C HIS A 51 0.48 2.48 6.34
N ASN A 52 1.17 2.11 7.42
CA ASN A 52 0.60 1.23 8.44
C ASN A 52 -0.44 2.00 9.26
N VAL A 53 -1.69 1.57 9.21
CA VAL A 53 -2.77 2.12 10.01
C VAL A 53 -3.15 1.11 11.08
N GLY A 54 -3.04 1.55 12.35
CA GLY A 54 -3.49 0.77 13.50
C GLY A 54 -4.99 0.46 13.46
N PHE A 55 -5.47 -0.23 14.49
CA PHE A 55 -6.86 -0.65 14.56
C PHE A 55 -7.84 0.52 14.45
N HIS A 56 -8.76 0.44 13.49
CA HIS A 56 -9.82 1.45 13.31
C HIS A 56 -11.20 0.88 13.72
N PRO A 57 -11.88 1.45 14.74
CA PRO A 57 -13.09 0.85 15.34
C PRO A 57 -14.25 0.59 14.37
N ALA A 58 -14.48 1.50 13.42
CA ALA A 58 -15.60 1.38 12.48
C ALA A 58 -15.49 0.15 11.56
N ILE A 59 -14.26 -0.20 11.16
CA ILE A 59 -13.99 -1.32 10.24
C ILE A 59 -13.46 -2.56 10.98
N ARG A 60 -13.17 -2.44 12.28
CA ARG A 60 -12.71 -3.53 13.16
C ARG A 60 -11.45 -4.26 12.66
N ALA A 61 -10.52 -3.53 12.03
CA ALA A 61 -9.27 -4.08 11.52
C ALA A 61 -8.13 -3.04 11.59
N ALA A 62 -6.91 -3.54 11.70
CA ALA A 62 -5.69 -2.82 11.30
C ALA A 62 -5.39 -3.15 9.84
N ARG A 63 -4.74 -2.24 9.12
CA ARG A 63 -4.50 -2.40 7.67
C ARG A 63 -3.31 -1.60 7.19
N PHE A 64 -2.76 -2.00 6.06
CA PHE A 64 -1.82 -1.18 5.29
C PHE A 64 -2.59 -0.42 4.20
N ASP A 65 -2.45 0.90 4.20
CA ASP A 65 -2.99 1.77 3.16
C ASP A 65 -1.92 2.07 2.11
N VAL A 66 -2.32 2.06 0.83
CA VAL A 66 -1.47 2.47 -0.29
C VAL A 66 -1.79 3.93 -0.63
N ARG A 67 -0.79 4.82 -0.54
CA ARG A 67 -0.94 6.24 -0.84
C ARG A 67 -0.08 6.62 -2.03
N SER A 68 -0.66 7.29 -3.02
CA SER A 68 0.06 7.72 -4.24
C SER A 68 0.07 9.24 -4.37
N ASP A 69 1.09 9.76 -5.06
CA ASP A 69 1.21 11.18 -5.41
C ASP A 69 0.38 11.59 -6.64
N MET A 70 -0.19 10.61 -7.34
CA MET A 70 -1.03 10.80 -8.52
C MET A 70 -2.24 11.69 -8.24
N ILE A 71 -2.69 12.41 -9.27
CA ILE A 71 -3.88 13.27 -9.21
C ILE A 71 -4.92 12.69 -10.15
N ASN A 72 -6.09 12.33 -9.62
CA ASN A 72 -7.16 11.66 -10.37
C ASN A 72 -6.66 10.41 -11.13
N GLY A 73 -5.73 9.67 -10.52
CA GLY A 73 -5.11 8.48 -11.12
C GLY A 73 -4.07 8.76 -12.20
N MET A 74 -3.77 10.03 -12.52
CA MET A 74 -2.75 10.41 -13.48
C MET A 74 -1.44 10.80 -12.77
N PRO A 75 -0.26 10.41 -13.31
CA PRO A 75 1.02 10.87 -12.79
C PRO A 75 1.13 12.40 -12.87
N ARG A 76 1.77 13.01 -11.88
CA ARG A 76 2.00 14.46 -11.89
C ARG A 76 2.93 14.81 -13.07
N THR A 77 2.40 15.57 -14.03
CA THR A 77 3.14 16.08 -15.20
C THR A 77 4.27 16.99 -14.70
N GLY A 78 5.46 16.42 -14.50
CA GLY A 78 6.60 17.13 -13.90
C GLY A 78 7.48 16.31 -12.96
N ALA A 79 7.09 15.09 -12.56
CA ALA A 79 7.91 14.20 -11.74
C ALA A 79 9.09 13.55 -12.50
N GLY A 80 9.65 14.25 -13.50
CA GLY A 80 10.91 13.93 -14.15
C GLY A 80 12.11 14.31 -13.28
N LYS A 81 12.13 13.85 -12.03
CA LYS A 81 13.30 13.63 -11.16
C LYS A 81 12.79 13.27 -9.76
N PRO A 82 13.22 12.16 -9.14
CA PRO A 82 13.01 12.00 -7.71
C PRO A 82 13.65 13.19 -7.00
N ALA A 83 12.86 13.91 -6.20
CA ALA A 83 13.40 14.91 -5.31
C ALA A 83 14.42 14.22 -4.39
N ALA A 84 15.64 14.75 -4.33
CA ALA A 84 16.67 14.26 -3.43
C ALA A 84 16.10 14.21 -2.00
N PRO A 85 16.49 13.20 -1.18
CA PRO A 85 16.03 13.14 0.19
C PRO A 85 16.46 14.43 0.89
N THR A 86 15.48 15.19 1.38
CA THR A 86 15.72 16.31 2.27
C THR A 86 16.38 15.72 3.51
N GLU A 87 17.67 16.02 3.71
CA GLU A 87 18.37 15.69 4.95
C GLU A 87 17.59 16.31 6.11
N GLU A 88 17.10 15.45 7.01
CA GLU A 88 16.49 15.89 8.25
C GLU A 88 17.56 16.61 9.06
N VAL A 89 17.43 17.94 9.14
CA VAL A 89 18.24 18.78 10.03
C VAL A 89 17.81 18.43 11.46
N PHE A 90 18.53 17.52 12.10
CA PHE A 90 18.46 17.36 13.54
C PHE A 90 19.01 18.63 14.18
N ILE A 91 18.12 19.42 14.79
CA ILE A 91 18.49 20.54 15.63
C ILE A 91 18.89 19.94 16.98
N ASP A 92 20.18 19.86 17.23
CA ASP A 92 20.77 19.41 18.50
C ASP A 92 20.85 20.59 19.50
N ASP A 93 19.70 21.19 19.83
CA ASP A 93 19.60 22.27 20.84
C ASP A 93 19.17 21.73 22.22
N PHE A 94 19.83 20.67 22.68
CA PHE A 94 19.76 20.28 24.09
C PHE A 94 20.90 20.98 24.86
N ASP A 95 20.73 22.28 25.10
CA ASP A 95 21.66 23.09 25.90
C ASP A 95 21.52 22.71 27.39
N GLU A 96 22.35 21.76 27.82
CA GLU A 96 22.46 21.25 29.19
C GLU A 96 23.22 22.25 30.09
N GLY A 97 22.73 23.50 30.14
CA GLY A 97 23.44 24.63 30.77
C GLY A 97 22.81 25.24 32.02
N ASP A 98 21.54 24.99 32.32
CA ASP A 98 20.80 25.81 33.30
C ASP A 98 20.49 25.09 34.64
N LEU A 99 21.53 24.50 35.25
CA LEU A 99 21.52 24.10 36.66
C LEU A 99 22.55 24.92 37.45
N ILE A 100 22.30 26.22 37.57
CA ILE A 100 22.82 27.02 38.69
C ILE A 100 21.71 27.07 39.73
N ILE A 101 21.91 26.33 40.82
CA ILE A 101 21.09 26.39 42.02
C ILE A 101 21.86 27.33 42.98
N ASP A 102 21.31 28.51 43.24
CA ASP A 102 21.72 29.39 44.36
C ASP A 102 20.85 29.08 45.60
#